data_AF-A0A385FY43-F1
#
_entry.id   AF-A0A385FY43-F1
#
_cell.length_a   1.000
_cell.length_b   1.000
_cell.length_c   1.000
_cell.angle_alpha   90.00
_cell.angle_beta   90.00
_cell.angle_gamma   90.00
#
_symmetry.space_group_name_H-M   'P 1'
#
loop_
_entity.id
_entity.type
_entity.pdbx_description
1 polymer ?
#
loop_
_entity_poly.entity_id
_entity_poly.type
_entity_poly.pdbx_seq_one_letter_code
_entity_poly.pdbx_strand_id
1 'polypeptide(L)'
;MLAEMSPVEAEERPAGERAPASLTAAEQRLDAAHQALARAERAVHEAAEKNAEALSGWLRAAAAETLAQAERTRDRAAADMEQIAREVDEAKAIVAQETTGRNESSPNPGEAPAAQEESPLVYQSAEEFLHEHLLPLYNRIIDSRNGKWCKQWFLHPEAVSRVEALWRAWEHLRLDPATGMSVWWRDHADPHMAVLLSQKGPFHPCNNGRHHTPEPFECDYAPEGWFPRAGETPVEQWISK
;
A
#
# COMPACT_ATOMS: atom_id res chain seq x y z
N MET A 1 54.63 -16.82 43.61
CA MET A 1 53.15 -16.93 43.53
C MET A 1 52.73 -15.84 42.55
N LEU A 2 52.81 -16.05 41.24
CA LEU A 2 51.85 -16.75 40.36
C LEU A 2 50.43 -16.17 40.47
N ALA A 3 50.04 -15.42 39.43
CA ALA A 3 48.69 -15.24 38.87
C ALA A 3 48.80 -14.10 37.82
N GLU A 4 49.30 -14.37 36.63
CA GLU A 4 48.51 -14.70 35.43
C GLU A 4 47.66 -13.50 34.95
N MET A 5 48.24 -12.76 33.98
CA MET A 5 47.52 -11.81 33.14
C MET A 5 46.69 -12.62 32.13
N SER A 6 45.38 -12.67 32.32
CA SER A 6 44.45 -13.27 31.37
C SER A 6 44.39 -12.41 30.10
N PRO A 7 44.45 -13.00 28.90
CA PRO A 7 44.41 -12.26 27.65
C PRO A 7 43.00 -11.74 27.40
N VAL A 8 42.93 -10.51 26.92
CA VAL A 8 41.73 -9.84 26.40
C VAL A 8 41.13 -10.73 25.32
N GLU A 9 40.02 -11.40 25.63
CA GLU A 9 39.14 -11.99 24.63
C GLU A 9 38.66 -10.84 23.73
N ALA A 10 39.19 -10.83 22.50
CA ALA A 10 38.62 -10.05 21.43
C ALA A 10 37.22 -10.61 21.18
N GLU A 11 36.24 -9.95 21.77
CA GLU A 11 34.83 -10.27 21.57
C GLU A 11 34.49 -10.07 20.09
N GLU A 12 34.55 -11.17 19.33
CA GLU A 12 34.02 -11.26 17.98
C GLU A 12 32.52 -10.93 18.06
N ARG A 13 32.19 -9.67 17.76
CA ARG A 13 30.81 -9.20 17.65
C ARG A 13 30.05 -10.14 16.70
N PRO A 14 28.90 -10.69 17.12
CA PRO A 14 28.17 -11.66 16.30
C PRO A 14 27.74 -11.02 14.98
N ALA A 15 28.07 -11.68 13.87
CA ALA A 15 27.81 -11.21 12.51
C ALA A 15 26.33 -10.90 12.20
N GLY A 16 25.40 -11.46 12.99
CA GLY A 16 23.96 -11.25 12.84
C GLY A 16 23.43 -9.86 13.19
N GLU A 17 24.21 -9.01 13.88
CA GLU A 17 23.78 -7.65 14.22
C GLU A 17 24.16 -6.60 13.16
N ARG A 18 25.02 -6.98 12.21
CA ARG A 18 25.52 -6.08 11.14
C ARG A 18 24.55 -5.96 9.97
N ALA A 19 23.87 -7.04 9.63
CA ALA A 19 22.90 -7.11 8.54
C ALA A 19 21.66 -6.22 8.73
N PRO A 20 20.93 -6.26 9.88
CA PRO A 20 19.76 -5.40 10.07
C PRO A 20 20.11 -3.91 10.11
N ALA A 21 21.25 -3.56 10.71
CA ALA A 21 21.75 -2.18 10.71
C ALA A 21 22.07 -1.66 9.30
N SER A 22 22.53 -2.55 8.40
CA SER A 22 22.85 -2.21 7.01
C SER A 22 21.60 -1.95 6.15
N LEU A 23 20.52 -2.72 6.38
CA LEU A 23 19.23 -2.53 5.73
C LEU A 23 18.58 -1.22 6.20
N THR A 24 18.54 -0.96 7.51
CA THR A 24 17.98 0.30 8.04
C THR A 24 18.74 1.52 7.52
N ALA A 25 20.07 1.45 7.41
CA ALA A 25 20.87 2.51 6.81
C ALA A 25 20.62 2.67 5.30
N ALA A 26 20.26 1.61 4.57
CA ALA A 26 19.87 1.69 3.16
C ALA A 26 18.49 2.33 2.98
N GLU A 27 17.52 1.97 3.81
CA GLU A 27 16.17 2.54 3.82
C GLU A 27 16.20 4.05 4.14
N GLN A 28 16.98 4.46 5.14
CA GLN A 28 17.18 5.89 5.45
C GLN A 28 17.78 6.68 4.29
N ARG A 29 18.68 6.07 3.51
CA ARG A 29 19.26 6.68 2.30
C ARG A 29 18.21 6.80 1.19
N LEU A 30 17.32 5.82 1.04
CA LEU A 30 16.21 5.86 0.08
C LEU A 30 15.23 6.99 0.42
N ASP A 31 14.86 7.14 1.68
CA ASP A 31 14.02 8.24 2.14
C ASP A 31 14.66 9.61 1.88
N ALA A 32 15.96 9.74 2.14
CA ALA A 32 16.70 10.97 1.85
C ALA A 32 16.73 11.27 0.34
N ALA A 33 16.83 10.23 -0.51
CA ALA A 33 16.80 10.36 -1.96
C ALA A 33 15.41 10.79 -2.48
N HIS A 34 14.32 10.21 -1.96
CA HIS A 34 12.96 10.65 -2.27
C HIS A 34 12.75 12.13 -1.93
N GLN A 35 13.18 12.55 -0.74
CA GLN A 35 13.10 13.95 -0.34
C GLN A 35 13.96 14.87 -1.23
N ALA A 36 15.12 14.40 -1.69
CA ALA A 36 15.98 15.14 -2.61
C ALA A 36 15.35 15.32 -3.99
N LEU A 37 14.74 14.27 -4.55
CA LEU A 37 14.01 14.33 -5.81
C LEU A 37 12.83 15.32 -5.70
N ALA A 38 12.02 15.22 -4.64
CA ALA A 38 10.91 16.14 -4.43
C ALA A 38 11.35 17.61 -4.30
N ARG A 39 12.53 17.87 -3.70
CA ARG A 39 13.12 19.22 -3.68
C ARG A 39 13.54 19.69 -5.07
N ALA A 40 14.14 18.82 -5.87
CA ALA A 40 14.59 19.14 -7.23
C ALA A 40 13.40 19.42 -8.17
N GLU A 41 12.32 18.65 -8.07
CA GLU A 41 11.09 18.89 -8.84
C GLU A 41 10.45 20.25 -8.53
N ARG A 42 10.39 20.63 -7.25
CA ARG A 42 9.93 21.98 -6.85
C ARG A 42 10.82 23.08 -7.43
N ALA A 43 12.14 22.87 -7.44
CA ALA A 43 13.08 23.83 -8.03
C ALA A 43 12.90 23.96 -9.54
N VAL A 44 12.59 22.87 -10.26
CA VAL A 44 12.24 22.91 -11.69
C VAL A 44 10.99 23.74 -11.91
N HIS A 45 9.94 23.51 -11.11
CA HIS A 45 8.70 24.27 -11.22
C HIS A 45 8.93 25.78 -11.01
N GLU A 46 9.65 26.16 -9.95
CA GLU A 46 9.98 27.56 -9.66
C GLU A 46 10.87 28.19 -10.77
N ALA A 47 11.84 27.44 -11.30
CA ALA A 47 12.68 27.91 -12.39
C ALA A 47 11.90 28.09 -13.71
N ALA A 48 10.90 27.23 -13.95
CA ALA A 48 10.03 27.32 -15.12
C ALA A 48 9.14 28.57 -15.07
N GLU A 49 8.57 28.89 -13.90
CA GLU A 49 7.82 30.13 -13.69
C GLU A 49 8.69 31.36 -13.93
N LYS A 50 9.89 31.41 -13.33
CA LYS A 50 10.84 32.51 -13.53
C LYS A 50 11.28 32.67 -14.99
N ASN A 51 11.43 31.56 -15.71
CA ASN A 51 11.73 31.57 -17.13
C ASN A 51 10.58 32.13 -17.97
N ALA A 52 9.33 31.81 -17.62
CA ALA A 52 8.14 32.35 -18.29
C ALA A 52 7.96 33.86 -18.04
N GLU A 53 8.30 34.35 -16.86
CA GLU A 53 8.19 35.77 -16.49
C GLU A 53 9.30 36.65 -17.06
N ALA A 54 10.38 36.07 -17.59
CA ALA A 54 11.53 36.85 -18.06
C ALA A 54 11.17 37.69 -19.32
N LEU A 55 11.30 39.02 -19.19
CA LEU A 55 10.85 39.98 -20.21
C LEU A 55 11.93 40.40 -21.23
N SER A 56 13.21 40.43 -20.83
CA SER A 56 14.32 40.83 -21.70
C SER A 56 15.08 39.61 -22.24
N GLY A 57 15.74 39.77 -23.41
CA GLY A 57 16.43 38.65 -24.06
C GLY A 57 17.55 38.03 -23.22
N TRP A 58 18.33 38.85 -22.50
CA TRP A 58 19.40 38.35 -21.64
C TRP A 58 18.86 37.75 -20.32
N LEU A 59 17.77 38.30 -19.76
CA LEU A 59 17.09 37.70 -18.60
C LEU A 59 16.48 36.34 -18.94
N ARG A 60 15.87 36.20 -20.13
CA ARG A 60 15.36 34.91 -20.61
C ARG A 60 16.48 33.89 -20.77
N ALA A 61 17.62 34.29 -21.33
CA ALA A 61 18.76 33.38 -21.47
C ALA A 61 19.29 32.90 -20.10
N ALA A 62 19.38 33.78 -19.10
CA ALA A 62 19.80 33.41 -17.75
C ALA A 62 18.77 32.52 -17.02
N ALA A 63 17.47 32.80 -17.18
CA ALA A 63 16.40 32.01 -16.59
C ALA A 63 16.28 30.62 -17.25
N ALA A 64 16.47 30.53 -18.57
CA ALA A 64 16.51 29.28 -19.31
C ALA A 64 17.69 28.39 -18.86
N GLU A 65 18.87 28.97 -18.62
CA GLU A 65 20.01 28.22 -18.06
C GLU A 65 19.71 27.71 -16.64
N THR A 66 19.03 28.52 -15.82
CA THR A 66 18.62 28.12 -14.47
C THR A 66 17.63 26.96 -14.50
N LEU A 67 16.65 27.00 -15.41
CA LEU A 67 15.71 25.89 -15.62
C LEU A 67 16.45 24.63 -16.10
N ALA A 68 17.32 24.74 -17.09
CA ALA A 68 18.09 23.61 -17.59
C ALA A 68 18.98 23.00 -16.49
N GLN A 69 19.56 23.82 -15.61
CA GLN A 69 20.32 23.33 -14.46
C GLN A 69 19.44 22.63 -13.42
N ALA A 70 18.23 23.13 -13.15
CA ALA A 70 17.27 22.49 -12.27
C ALA A 70 16.81 21.13 -12.83
N GLU A 71 16.54 21.05 -14.13
CA GLU A 71 16.16 19.79 -14.81
C GLU A 71 17.27 18.76 -14.72
N ARG A 72 18.53 19.13 -15.01
CA ARG A 72 19.68 18.24 -14.83
C ARG A 72 19.81 17.74 -13.39
N THR A 73 19.52 18.60 -12.41
CA THR A 73 19.57 18.24 -10.99
C THR A 73 18.47 17.25 -10.62
N ARG A 74 17.25 17.45 -11.13
CA ARG A 74 16.13 16.50 -10.99
C ARG A 74 16.49 15.15 -11.60
N ASP A 75 16.99 15.15 -12.83
CA ASP A 75 17.34 13.92 -13.54
C ASP A 75 18.44 13.14 -12.80
N ARG A 76 19.43 13.85 -12.24
CA ARG A 76 20.44 13.23 -11.38
C ARG A 76 19.84 12.65 -10.11
N ALA A 77 18.97 13.39 -9.43
CA ALA A 77 18.30 12.91 -8.21
C ALA A 77 17.41 11.69 -8.47
N ALA A 78 16.75 11.63 -9.63
CA ALA A 78 15.95 10.49 -10.06
C ALA A 78 16.82 9.25 -10.30
N ALA A 79 17.96 9.40 -10.99
CA ALA A 79 18.91 8.31 -11.21
C ALA A 79 19.56 7.82 -9.90
N ASP A 80 19.89 8.75 -8.99
CA ASP A 80 20.43 8.40 -7.67
C ASP A 80 19.40 7.63 -6.83
N MET A 81 18.12 8.01 -6.87
CA MET A 81 17.03 7.29 -6.20
C MET A 81 16.87 5.88 -6.76
N GLU A 82 16.86 5.72 -8.08
CA GLU A 82 16.75 4.40 -8.72
C GLU A 82 17.93 3.49 -8.32
N GLN A 83 19.15 4.03 -8.27
CA GLN A 83 20.33 3.29 -7.82
C GLN A 83 20.20 2.84 -6.36
N ILE A 84 19.75 3.74 -5.47
CA ILE A 84 19.58 3.42 -4.04
C ILE A 84 18.46 2.40 -3.84
N ALA A 85 17.37 2.46 -4.62
CA ALA A 85 16.31 1.46 -4.57
C ALA A 85 16.84 0.06 -4.88
N ARG A 86 17.70 -0.07 -5.91
CA ARG A 86 18.37 -1.36 -6.22
C ARG A 86 19.26 -1.83 -5.08
N GLU A 87 20.02 -0.94 -4.46
CA GLU A 87 20.84 -1.29 -3.28
C GLU A 87 19.98 -1.81 -2.11
N VAL A 88 18.79 -1.24 -1.90
CA VAL A 88 17.84 -1.71 -0.87
C VAL A 88 17.31 -3.09 -1.22
N ASP A 89 16.95 -3.34 -2.48
CA ASP A 89 16.49 -4.67 -2.93
C ASP A 89 17.59 -5.73 -2.79
N GLU A 90 18.84 -5.39 -3.12
CA GLU A 90 20.01 -6.25 -2.90
C GLU A 90 20.24 -6.53 -1.41
N ALA A 91 20.15 -5.51 -0.55
CA ALA A 91 20.28 -5.67 0.89
C ALA A 91 19.18 -6.56 1.47
N LYS A 92 17.93 -6.40 1.02
CA LYS A 92 16.80 -7.28 1.40
C LYS A 92 17.04 -8.72 0.97
N ALA A 93 17.58 -8.94 -0.24
CA ALA A 93 17.89 -10.28 -0.73
C ALA A 93 18.99 -10.96 0.11
N ILE A 94 20.01 -10.23 0.56
CA ILE A 94 21.06 -10.76 1.45
C ILE A 94 20.46 -11.17 2.79
N VAL A 95 19.66 -10.29 3.41
CA VAL A 95 18.99 -10.60 4.70
C VAL A 95 18.09 -11.83 4.57
N ALA A 96 17.36 -11.98 3.46
CA ALA A 96 16.52 -13.15 3.19
C ALA A 96 17.31 -14.46 3.02
N GLN A 97 18.51 -14.40 2.44
CA GLN A 97 19.40 -15.57 2.31
C GLN A 97 20.02 -15.97 3.67
N GLU A 98 20.35 -14.99 4.52
CA GLU A 98 20.90 -15.26 5.87
C GLU A 98 19.85 -15.88 6.81
N THR A 99 18.57 -15.50 6.69
CA THR A 99 17.49 -16.11 7.46
C THR A 99 17.16 -17.53 7.01
N THR A 100 17.25 -17.83 5.71
CA THR A 100 17.05 -19.20 5.20
C THR A 100 18.21 -20.14 5.55
N GLY A 101 19.46 -19.67 5.51
CA GLY A 101 20.64 -20.48 5.84
C GLY A 101 20.75 -20.90 7.32
N ARG A 102 20.03 -20.24 8.24
CA ARG A 102 20.02 -20.59 9.67
C ARG A 102 19.04 -21.74 10.00
N ASN A 103 18.10 -22.06 9.11
CA ASN A 103 16.99 -22.97 9.39
C ASN A 103 17.09 -24.33 8.68
N GLU A 104 18.30 -24.82 8.39
CA GLU A 104 18.51 -26.17 7.82
C GLU A 104 18.85 -27.22 8.87
N SER A 105 17.97 -27.42 9.86
CA SER A 105 18.01 -28.62 10.70
C SER A 105 16.67 -29.35 10.69
N SER A 106 16.62 -30.34 9.78
CA SER A 106 15.67 -31.45 9.62
C SER A 106 14.29 -31.15 8.98
N PRO A 107 13.98 -31.70 7.78
CA PRO A 107 12.66 -31.60 7.18
C PRO A 107 11.73 -32.72 7.67
N ASN A 108 10.58 -32.36 8.24
CA ASN A 108 9.43 -33.26 8.39
C ASN A 108 8.59 -33.21 7.10
N PRO A 109 8.28 -34.33 6.43
CA PRO A 109 7.58 -34.31 5.16
C PRO A 109 6.07 -34.20 5.39
N GLY A 110 5.55 -32.98 5.27
CA GLY A 110 4.10 -32.76 5.27
C GLY A 110 3.69 -31.32 5.54
N GLU A 111 4.09 -30.37 4.70
CA GLU A 111 3.44 -29.04 4.70
C GLU A 111 3.40 -28.48 3.27
N ALA A 112 2.24 -27.95 2.92
CA ALA A 112 1.91 -27.30 1.65
C ALA A 112 2.74 -26.00 1.45
N PRO A 113 2.71 -25.34 0.27
CA PRO A 113 3.71 -24.34 -0.09
C PRO A 113 3.76 -23.18 0.90
N ALA A 114 4.98 -22.81 1.24
CA ALA A 114 5.39 -21.92 2.32
C ALA A 114 4.58 -20.62 2.39
N ALA A 115 4.06 -20.35 3.59
CA ALA A 115 3.58 -19.05 4.01
C ALA A 115 4.67 -18.01 3.77
N GLN A 116 4.37 -17.02 2.93
CA GLN A 116 5.07 -15.75 2.90
C GLN A 116 5.06 -15.21 4.34
N GLU A 117 6.18 -14.69 4.84
CA GLU A 117 6.20 -14.01 6.13
C GLU A 117 5.22 -12.82 6.06
N GLU A 118 3.98 -13.06 6.50
CA GLU A 118 2.92 -12.08 6.54
C GLU A 118 3.40 -10.97 7.48
N SER A 119 3.70 -9.81 6.89
CA SER A 119 3.95 -8.60 7.69
C SER A 119 2.79 -8.47 8.67
N PRO A 120 3.07 -8.24 9.97
CA PRO A 120 2.01 -8.23 10.97
C PRO A 120 0.97 -7.19 10.57
N LEU A 121 -0.30 -7.60 10.65
CA LEU A 121 -1.43 -6.72 10.40
C LEU A 121 -1.36 -5.54 11.37
N VAL A 122 -1.52 -4.32 10.84
CA VAL A 122 -1.53 -3.12 11.70
C VAL A 122 -2.84 -3.06 12.46
N TYR A 123 -3.95 -3.38 11.80
CA TYR A 123 -5.26 -3.54 12.43
C TYR A 123 -5.62 -5.01 12.46
N GLN A 124 -6.11 -5.52 13.58
CA GLN A 124 -6.44 -6.94 13.74
C GLN A 124 -7.79 -7.31 13.12
N SER A 125 -8.60 -6.32 12.75
CA SER A 125 -9.88 -6.52 12.11
C SER A 125 -10.26 -5.34 11.22
N ALA A 126 -11.18 -5.60 10.28
CA ALA A 126 -11.76 -4.54 9.46
C ALA A 126 -12.59 -3.52 10.27
N GLU A 127 -13.15 -3.93 11.41
CA GLU A 127 -13.86 -3.02 12.32
C GLU A 127 -12.89 -2.01 12.97
N GLU A 128 -11.77 -2.51 13.50
CA GLU A 128 -10.72 -1.67 14.06
C GLU A 128 -10.16 -0.72 13.00
N PHE A 129 -9.81 -1.23 11.81
CA PHE A 129 -9.41 -0.42 10.67
C PHE A 129 -10.44 0.68 10.32
N LEU A 130 -11.73 0.32 10.25
CA LEU A 130 -12.78 1.27 9.93
C LEU A 130 -12.83 2.40 10.96
N HIS A 131 -12.79 2.07 12.24
CA HIS A 131 -12.96 3.03 13.33
C HIS A 131 -11.70 3.87 13.60
N GLU A 132 -10.52 3.29 13.50
CA GLU A 132 -9.26 3.94 13.87
C GLU A 132 -8.54 4.59 12.68
N HIS A 133 -8.79 4.11 11.46
CA HIS A 133 -8.17 4.64 10.25
C HIS A 133 -9.16 5.36 9.34
N LEU A 134 -10.14 4.63 8.82
CA LEU A 134 -10.91 5.11 7.67
C LEU A 134 -11.89 6.22 8.05
N LEU A 135 -12.72 6.03 9.07
CA LEU A 135 -13.72 7.04 9.47
C LEU A 135 -13.08 8.37 9.94
N PRO A 136 -11.99 8.38 10.72
CA PRO A 136 -11.29 9.61 11.07
C PRO A 136 -10.74 10.37 9.85
N LEU A 137 -10.27 9.65 8.82
CA LEU A 137 -9.72 10.26 7.60
C LEU A 137 -10.82 10.70 6.61
N TYR A 138 -11.92 9.95 6.53
CA TYR A 138 -13.00 10.16 5.57
C TYR A 138 -14.02 11.19 6.06
N ASN A 139 -13.56 12.41 6.36
CA ASN A 139 -14.35 13.48 6.97
C ASN A 139 -15.18 14.25 5.92
N ARG A 140 -16.22 13.61 5.38
CA ARG A 140 -17.20 14.25 4.48
C ARG A 140 -18.46 14.67 5.23
N ILE A 141 -19.15 15.69 4.72
CA ILE A 141 -20.47 16.08 5.24
C ILE A 141 -21.48 15.00 4.87
N ILE A 142 -21.97 14.25 5.87
CA ILE A 142 -23.01 13.23 5.69
C ILE A 142 -24.34 13.82 6.16
N ASP A 143 -25.20 14.17 5.19
CA ASP A 143 -26.57 14.59 5.45
C ASP A 143 -27.55 13.98 4.42
N SER A 144 -28.85 14.25 4.58
CA SER A 144 -29.89 13.68 3.73
C SER A 144 -29.75 13.99 2.23
N ARG A 145 -28.90 14.94 1.83
CA ARG A 145 -28.60 15.27 0.43
C ARG A 145 -27.23 14.76 0.00
N ASN A 146 -26.25 14.78 0.90
CA ASN A 146 -24.84 14.57 0.59
C ASN A 146 -24.36 13.13 0.80
N GLY A 147 -25.05 12.32 1.61
CA GLY A 147 -24.75 10.90 1.73
C GLY A 147 -25.48 10.20 2.87
N LYS A 148 -25.53 8.87 2.83
CA LYS A 148 -26.15 8.07 3.88
C LYS A 148 -25.12 7.23 4.61
N TRP A 149 -25.28 7.14 5.93
CA TRP A 149 -24.53 6.23 6.78
C TRP A 149 -25.45 5.61 7.82
N CYS A 150 -25.44 4.29 7.94
CA CYS A 150 -26.16 3.60 9.01
C CYS A 150 -25.21 3.40 10.21
N LYS A 151 -25.62 3.79 11.42
CA LYS A 151 -24.82 3.52 12.64
C LYS A 151 -24.67 2.02 12.90
N GLN A 152 -25.66 1.23 12.50
CA GLN A 152 -25.64 -0.23 12.57
C GLN A 152 -25.18 -0.82 11.23
N TRP A 153 -24.11 -0.27 10.66
CA TRP A 153 -23.58 -0.65 9.35
C TRP A 153 -23.27 -2.15 9.25
N PHE A 154 -22.84 -2.77 10.35
CA PHE A 154 -22.51 -4.19 10.46
C PHE A 154 -23.71 -5.13 10.23
N LEU A 155 -24.95 -4.62 10.27
CA LEU A 155 -26.15 -5.37 9.91
C LEU A 155 -26.44 -5.36 8.40
N HIS A 156 -25.60 -4.69 7.60
CA HIS A 156 -25.70 -4.68 6.14
C HIS A 156 -24.58 -5.56 5.55
N PRO A 157 -24.87 -6.76 5.01
CA PRO A 157 -23.86 -7.68 4.51
C PRO A 157 -22.95 -7.08 3.43
N GLU A 158 -23.52 -6.27 2.53
CA GLU A 158 -22.74 -5.56 1.52
C GLU A 158 -21.75 -4.57 2.16
N ALA A 159 -22.16 -3.87 3.22
CA ALA A 159 -21.27 -2.93 3.90
C ALA A 159 -20.12 -3.64 4.59
N VAL A 160 -20.40 -4.75 5.30
CA VAL A 160 -19.37 -5.60 5.92
C VAL A 160 -18.37 -6.09 4.88
N SER A 161 -18.85 -6.64 3.77
CA SER A 161 -17.99 -7.14 2.70
C SER A 161 -17.11 -6.04 2.08
N ARG A 162 -17.65 -4.83 1.89
CA ARG A 162 -16.89 -3.69 1.36
C ARG A 162 -15.84 -3.18 2.34
N VAL A 163 -16.18 -3.04 3.62
CA VAL A 163 -15.24 -2.61 4.66
C VAL A 163 -14.10 -3.61 4.81
N GLU A 164 -14.42 -4.90 4.77
CA GLU A 164 -13.43 -5.99 4.75
C GLU A 164 -12.49 -5.90 3.54
N ALA A 165 -13.04 -5.65 2.34
CA ALA A 165 -12.23 -5.48 1.14
C ALA A 165 -11.30 -4.26 1.22
N LEU A 166 -11.80 -3.15 1.79
CA LEU A 166 -11.01 -1.93 2.01
C LEU A 166 -9.84 -2.17 2.96
N TRP A 167 -10.08 -2.85 4.07
CA TRP A 167 -9.04 -3.20 5.04
C TRP A 167 -7.98 -4.11 4.42
N ARG A 168 -8.38 -5.20 3.75
CA ARG A 168 -7.43 -6.11 3.07
C ARG A 168 -6.58 -5.40 2.02
N ALA A 169 -7.21 -4.56 1.20
CA ALA A 169 -6.48 -3.76 0.21
C ALA A 169 -5.52 -2.77 0.87
N TRP A 170 -5.91 -2.17 1.99
CA TRP A 170 -5.06 -1.25 2.74
C TRP A 170 -3.85 -1.96 3.36
N GLU A 171 -4.05 -3.08 4.04
CA GLU A 171 -2.98 -3.87 4.65
C GLU A 171 -1.96 -4.36 3.61
N HIS A 172 -2.44 -4.69 2.41
CA HIS A 172 -1.57 -5.07 1.30
C HIS A 172 -0.80 -3.85 0.75
N LEU A 173 -1.53 -2.78 0.40
CA LEU A 173 -0.96 -1.64 -0.32
C LEU A 173 -0.12 -0.71 0.57
N ARG A 174 -0.33 -0.68 1.89
CA ARG A 174 0.52 0.10 2.80
C ARG A 174 1.99 -0.37 2.81
N LEU A 175 2.24 -1.59 2.36
CA LEU A 175 3.59 -2.15 2.27
C LEU A 175 4.36 -1.60 1.06
N ASP A 176 3.67 -0.98 0.09
CA ASP A 176 4.28 -0.19 -0.96
C ASP A 176 4.39 1.29 -0.52
N PRO A 177 5.59 1.76 -0.12
CA PRO A 177 5.78 3.14 0.30
C PRO A 177 5.73 4.16 -0.85
N ALA A 178 5.86 3.71 -2.12
CA ALA A 178 5.93 4.61 -3.26
C ALA A 178 4.54 5.08 -3.68
N THR A 179 3.69 4.16 -4.14
CA THR A 179 2.38 4.52 -4.70
C THR A 179 1.21 3.84 -4.02
N GLY A 180 1.47 2.89 -3.12
CA GLY A 180 0.48 2.04 -2.50
C GLY A 180 -0.69 2.81 -1.91
N MET A 181 -0.43 3.89 -1.17
CA MET A 181 -1.51 4.73 -0.64
C MET A 181 -2.31 5.47 -1.71
N SER A 182 -1.67 5.95 -2.78
CA SER A 182 -2.38 6.60 -3.89
C SER A 182 -3.27 5.61 -4.64
N VAL A 183 -2.75 4.41 -4.91
CA VAL A 183 -3.49 3.30 -5.52
C VAL A 183 -4.64 2.88 -4.62
N TRP A 184 -4.42 2.74 -3.31
CA TRP A 184 -5.46 2.38 -2.36
C TRP A 184 -6.61 3.38 -2.38
N TRP A 185 -6.32 4.69 -2.34
CA TRP A 185 -7.36 5.71 -2.43
C TRP A 185 -8.14 5.63 -3.75
N ARG A 186 -7.43 5.62 -4.88
CA ARG A 186 -8.01 5.70 -6.22
C ARG A 186 -8.82 4.46 -6.60
N ASP A 187 -8.28 3.28 -6.32
CA ASP A 187 -8.81 2.01 -6.85
C ASP A 187 -9.68 1.28 -5.83
N HIS A 188 -9.56 1.58 -4.53
CA HIS A 188 -10.29 0.89 -3.48
C HIS A 188 -11.14 1.84 -2.63
N ALA A 189 -10.52 2.77 -1.90
CA ALA A 189 -11.22 3.62 -0.93
C ALA A 189 -12.36 4.43 -1.55
N ASP A 190 -12.05 5.26 -2.55
CA ASP A 190 -13.04 6.15 -3.17
C ASP A 190 -14.18 5.38 -3.85
N PRO A 191 -13.94 4.34 -4.67
CA PRO A 191 -15.03 3.56 -5.27
C PRO A 191 -15.95 2.88 -4.25
N HIS A 192 -15.40 2.24 -3.21
CA HIS A 192 -16.22 1.58 -2.19
C HIS A 192 -16.98 2.59 -1.34
N MET A 193 -16.33 3.68 -0.92
CA MET A 193 -16.96 4.72 -0.10
C MET A 193 -18.02 5.51 -0.88
N ALA A 194 -17.84 5.71 -2.19
CA ALA A 194 -18.87 6.30 -3.05
C ALA A 194 -20.15 5.46 -3.05
N VAL A 195 -20.05 4.12 -3.06
CA VAL A 195 -21.21 3.25 -2.97
C VAL A 195 -21.82 3.26 -1.56
N LEU A 196 -21.00 3.13 -0.52
CA LEU A 196 -21.47 3.11 0.87
C LEU A 196 -22.25 4.38 1.23
N LEU A 197 -21.74 5.54 0.80
CA LEU A 197 -22.36 6.84 1.07
C LEU A 197 -23.45 7.21 0.07
N SER A 198 -23.65 6.43 -1.00
CA SER A 198 -24.66 6.72 -2.00
C SER A 198 -26.05 6.77 -1.39
N GLN A 199 -26.84 7.75 -1.82
CA GLN A 199 -28.25 7.81 -1.47
C GLN A 199 -28.99 6.55 -1.92
N LYS A 200 -28.55 5.87 -2.99
CA LYS A 200 -29.11 4.60 -3.48
C LYS A 200 -28.28 3.38 -3.08
N GLY A 201 -27.35 3.56 -2.14
CA GLY A 201 -26.44 2.51 -1.69
C GLY A 201 -27.07 1.55 -0.67
N PRO A 202 -26.26 0.70 -0.02
CA PRO A 202 -26.74 -0.32 0.92
C PRO A 202 -27.48 0.25 2.13
N PHE A 203 -27.25 1.52 2.47
CA PHE A 203 -27.93 2.22 3.55
C PHE A 203 -29.15 3.04 3.09
N HIS A 204 -29.56 2.96 1.83
CA HIS A 204 -30.67 3.75 1.29
C HIS A 204 -31.95 3.70 2.14
N PRO A 205 -32.42 2.52 2.60
CA PRO A 205 -33.64 2.44 3.42
C PRO A 205 -33.47 3.04 4.82
N CYS A 206 -32.24 3.09 5.35
CA CYS A 206 -31.94 3.64 6.66
C CYS A 206 -32.12 5.17 6.68
N ASN A 207 -32.77 5.69 7.74
CA ASN A 207 -33.01 7.13 7.91
C ASN A 207 -32.99 7.51 9.40
N ASN A 208 -32.63 8.75 9.73
CA ASN A 208 -32.79 9.35 11.07
C ASN A 208 -32.41 8.44 12.26
N GLY A 209 -31.32 7.67 12.13
CA GLY A 209 -30.85 6.73 13.16
C GLY A 209 -31.62 5.41 13.26
N ARG A 210 -32.65 5.19 12.44
CA ARG A 210 -33.37 3.93 12.29
C ARG A 210 -32.72 3.06 11.21
N HIS A 211 -32.25 1.88 11.64
CA HIS A 211 -31.82 0.81 10.76
C HIS A 211 -33.01 0.07 10.15
N HIS A 212 -32.84 -0.39 8.92
CA HIS A 212 -33.75 -1.31 8.24
C HIS A 212 -32.93 -2.50 7.75
N THR A 213 -33.37 -3.70 8.12
CA THR A 213 -32.72 -4.95 7.73
C THR A 213 -32.83 -5.14 6.22
N PRO A 214 -31.71 -5.32 5.49
CA PRO A 214 -31.77 -5.61 4.06
C PRO A 214 -32.34 -7.01 3.81
N GLU A 215 -33.23 -7.10 2.84
CA GLU A 215 -33.77 -8.37 2.33
C GLU A 215 -33.01 -8.75 1.04
N PRO A 216 -32.60 -10.02 0.89
CA PRO A 216 -32.03 -10.49 -0.37
C PRO A 216 -33.01 -10.31 -1.53
N PHE A 217 -32.47 -10.12 -2.74
CA PHE A 217 -33.31 -10.10 -3.94
C PHE A 217 -33.95 -11.47 -4.18
N GLU A 218 -35.25 -11.46 -4.48
CA GLU A 218 -35.95 -12.64 -4.97
C GLU A 218 -35.43 -12.97 -6.37
N CYS A 219 -34.88 -14.18 -6.53
CA CYS A 219 -34.35 -14.66 -7.80
C CYS A 219 -34.63 -16.16 -7.91
N ASP A 220 -35.09 -16.58 -9.09
CA ASP A 220 -35.27 -18.00 -9.38
C ASP A 220 -33.92 -18.71 -9.47
N TYR A 221 -33.88 -19.96 -8.99
CA TYR A 221 -32.72 -20.81 -9.23
C TYR A 221 -32.63 -21.17 -10.72
N ALA A 222 -31.41 -21.14 -11.25
CA ALA A 222 -31.18 -21.65 -12.59
C ALA A 222 -31.53 -23.16 -12.64
N PRO A 223 -32.05 -23.65 -13.78
CA PRO A 223 -32.28 -25.08 -13.96
C PRO A 223 -31.02 -25.92 -13.72
N GLU A 224 -31.22 -27.18 -13.33
CA GLU A 224 -30.11 -28.11 -13.10
C GLU A 224 -29.22 -28.25 -14.35
N GLY A 225 -27.90 -28.23 -14.15
CA GLY A 225 -26.91 -28.35 -15.22
C GLY A 225 -26.58 -27.05 -15.98
N TRP A 226 -27.23 -25.92 -15.67
CA TRP A 226 -26.87 -24.61 -16.25
C TRP A 226 -25.50 -24.10 -15.79
N PHE A 227 -25.11 -24.39 -14.56
CA PHE A 227 -23.77 -24.05 -14.06
C PHE A 227 -23.01 -25.35 -13.80
N PRO A 228 -21.90 -25.61 -14.51
CA PRO A 228 -21.09 -26.80 -14.28
C PRO A 228 -20.51 -26.77 -12.86
N ARG A 229 -20.36 -27.94 -12.22
CA ARG A 229 -19.66 -28.00 -10.92
C ARG A 229 -18.18 -27.70 -11.11
N ALA A 230 -17.51 -27.28 -10.05
CA ALA A 230 -16.08 -27.04 -10.07
C ALA A 230 -15.32 -28.30 -10.56
N GLY A 231 -14.61 -28.18 -11.68
CA GLY A 231 -13.88 -29.28 -12.33
C GLY A 231 -14.61 -29.98 -13.48
N GLU A 232 -15.89 -29.67 -13.72
CA GLU A 232 -16.62 -30.14 -14.91
C GLU A 232 -16.34 -29.18 -16.09
N THR A 233 -16.07 -29.71 -17.29
CA THR A 233 -15.93 -28.86 -18.48
C THR A 233 -17.28 -28.23 -18.81
N PRO A 234 -17.33 -26.92 -19.15
CA PRO A 234 -18.58 -26.28 -19.54
C PRO A 234 -19.21 -27.07 -20.69
N VAL A 235 -20.49 -27.43 -20.56
CA VAL A 235 -21.27 -27.91 -21.71
C VAL A 235 -21.26 -26.80 -22.77
N GLU A 236 -20.72 -27.09 -23.95
CA GLU A 236 -20.69 -26.20 -25.11
C GLU A 236 -22.13 -25.96 -25.65
N GLN A 237 -22.98 -25.28 -24.89
CA GLN A 237 -24.37 -25.00 -25.28
C GLN A 237 -24.73 -23.51 -25.23
N TRP A 238 -23.74 -22.62 -25.22
CA TRP A 238 -23.98 -21.19 -24.97
C TRP A 238 -24.21 -20.33 -26.21
N ILE A 239 -24.23 -20.91 -27.42
CA ILE A 239 -24.55 -20.17 -28.65
C ILE A 239 -25.45 -21.01 -29.56
N SER A 240 -26.74 -21.08 -29.24
CA SER A 240 -27.82 -21.26 -30.24
C SER A 240 -29.19 -21.13 -29.58
N LYS A 241 -29.63 -19.89 -29.30
CA LYS A 241 -31.02 -19.43 -29.44
C LYS A 241 -31.04 -17.94 -29.71
#